data_AF-A0A1G2C2Q8-F1
#
_entry.id   AF-A0A1G2C2Q8-F1
#
_cell.length_a   1.000
_cell.length_b   1.000
_cell.length_c   1.000
_cell.angle_alpha   90.00
_cell.angle_beta   90.00
_cell.angle_gamma   90.00
#
_symmetry.space_group_name_H-M   'P 1'
#
loop_
_entity.id
_entity.type
_entity.pdbx_description
1 polymer ?
#
loop_
_entity_poly.entity_id
_entity_poly.type
_entity_poly.pdbx_seq_one_letter_code
_entity_poly.pdbx_strand_id
1 'polypeptide(L)'
;MGKDLIRELDNLLGSQLEPVFKRLPDYQPAVLNFLQKNKELFDQKIKQLKNEYGEGDYKLLLDKKLLVIEDKLASYFKGQSIYNLEEQQEILNFIFSRCPKNLKCGYFLKEETARDILTKNRPSTLLDFYKCQTTQELFKKISAIEIITISRYTEFPIWQENYKKILSVLDKNDFEKRAIAYSFLDYHKYKSILRNSNQPDKPWRLSHNKVTGAIICFSINDREEFKTPFLEYLAVFIHYYFETAYAGQYYQAIAYHQANLGQAVLDSFTNHNRKFDFFGPNVYSETVYWQEAINLLNQEFDIPELKFFKDTVYCGAFSGVELISLNLVDKIWDANFSGRPFLYHFQEAAWKEIFQKIVKMSDREFDREIMKNLNMRDLDFTDYVIKKSFNK
;
A
#
# COMPACT_ATOMS: atom_id res chain seq x y z
N MET A 1 -19.82 -29.78 -10.13
CA MET A 1 -18.90 -28.93 -10.92
C MET A 1 -18.89 -27.48 -10.44
N GLY A 2 -19.98 -26.69 -10.57
CA GLY A 2 -19.96 -25.27 -10.16
C GLY A 2 -19.77 -25.01 -8.65
N LYS A 3 -20.36 -25.81 -7.77
CA LYS A 3 -20.19 -25.69 -6.31
C LYS A 3 -18.78 -26.07 -5.83
N ASP A 4 -18.18 -27.09 -6.42
CA ASP A 4 -16.82 -27.52 -6.09
C ASP A 4 -15.78 -26.47 -6.50
N LEU A 5 -16.00 -25.83 -7.66
CA LEU A 5 -15.15 -24.77 -8.19
C LEU A 5 -15.15 -23.51 -7.31
N ILE A 6 -16.33 -23.06 -6.85
CA ILE A 6 -16.43 -21.92 -5.92
C ILE A 6 -15.74 -22.26 -4.62
N ARG A 7 -15.95 -23.46 -4.05
CA ARG A 7 -15.32 -23.87 -2.80
C ARG A 7 -13.79 -23.91 -2.91
N GLU A 8 -13.26 -24.42 -4.02
CA GLU A 8 -11.81 -24.41 -4.28
C GLU A 8 -11.26 -22.99 -4.32
N LEU A 9 -11.97 -22.09 -5.01
CA LEU A 9 -11.58 -20.69 -5.07
C LEU A 9 -11.69 -19.98 -3.72
N ASP A 10 -12.74 -20.24 -2.95
CA ASP A 10 -12.92 -19.67 -1.60
C ASP A 10 -11.81 -20.11 -0.65
N ASN A 11 -11.37 -21.37 -0.75
CA ASN A 11 -10.22 -21.86 0.02
C ASN A 11 -8.92 -21.16 -0.40
N LEU A 12 -8.74 -20.90 -1.70
CA LEU A 12 -7.55 -20.23 -2.23
C LEU A 12 -7.51 -18.75 -1.82
N LEU A 13 -8.66 -18.07 -1.87
CA LEU A 13 -8.77 -16.64 -1.62
C LEU A 13 -9.10 -16.28 -0.16
N GLY A 14 -9.38 -17.27 0.69
CA GLY A 14 -9.81 -17.03 2.07
C GLY A 14 -11.15 -16.29 2.15
N SER A 15 -12.04 -16.52 1.18
CA SER A 15 -13.22 -15.68 0.89
C SER A 15 -14.56 -16.42 1.06
N GLN A 16 -15.67 -15.71 0.85
CA GLN A 16 -17.01 -16.28 0.70
C GLN A 16 -17.70 -15.71 -0.55
N LEU A 17 -17.26 -16.15 -1.73
CA LEU A 17 -17.61 -15.55 -3.02
C LEU A 17 -18.95 -16.02 -3.58
N GLU A 18 -19.55 -17.07 -3.01
CA GLU A 18 -20.83 -17.62 -3.49
C GLU A 18 -21.92 -16.54 -3.70
N PRO A 19 -22.15 -15.56 -2.79
CA PRO A 19 -23.15 -14.51 -3.00
C PRO A 19 -22.84 -13.61 -4.21
N VAL A 20 -21.57 -13.40 -4.52
CA VAL A 20 -21.16 -12.55 -5.64
C VAL A 20 -21.24 -13.30 -6.96
N PHE A 21 -20.82 -14.57 -7.00
CA PHE A 21 -20.96 -15.40 -8.19
C PHE A 21 -22.42 -15.64 -8.59
N LYS A 22 -23.37 -15.66 -7.64
CA LYS A 22 -24.81 -15.69 -7.96
C LYS A 22 -25.28 -14.52 -8.84
N ARG A 23 -24.53 -13.41 -8.86
CA ARG A 23 -24.85 -12.19 -9.62
C ARG A 23 -24.00 -12.05 -10.89
N LEU A 24 -23.03 -12.93 -11.09
CA LEU A 24 -22.12 -12.88 -12.23
C LEU A 24 -22.56 -13.92 -13.28
N PRO A 25 -22.93 -13.50 -14.50
CA PRO A 25 -23.19 -14.45 -15.57
C PRO A 25 -21.89 -15.09 -16.05
N ASP A 26 -21.96 -16.36 -16.46
CA ASP A 26 -20.89 -17.10 -17.15
C ASP A 26 -19.49 -17.00 -16.50
N TYR A 27 -19.41 -17.00 -15.16
CA TYR A 27 -18.13 -16.88 -14.44
C TYR A 27 -17.27 -18.15 -14.49
N GLN A 28 -17.88 -19.33 -14.71
CA GLN A 28 -17.20 -20.62 -14.56
C GLN A 28 -15.98 -20.78 -15.48
N PRO A 29 -16.02 -20.40 -16.78
CA PRO A 29 -14.85 -20.49 -17.66
C PRO A 29 -13.69 -19.62 -17.18
N ALA A 30 -13.96 -18.42 -16.68
CA ALA A 30 -12.93 -17.51 -16.17
C ALA A 30 -12.25 -18.09 -14.92
N VAL A 31 -13.04 -18.62 -13.97
CA VAL A 31 -12.52 -19.23 -12.75
C VAL A 31 -11.74 -20.51 -13.05
N LEU A 32 -12.25 -21.40 -13.89
CA LEU A 32 -11.55 -22.64 -14.26
C LEU A 32 -10.21 -22.35 -14.95
N ASN A 33 -10.21 -21.43 -15.92
CA ASN A 33 -9.01 -21.00 -16.60
C ASN A 33 -8.00 -20.36 -15.65
N PHE A 34 -8.45 -19.55 -14.69
CA PHE A 34 -7.58 -18.98 -13.66
C PHE A 34 -6.94 -20.07 -12.80
N LEU A 35 -7.72 -20.98 -12.23
CA LEU A 35 -7.22 -22.03 -11.34
C LEU A 35 -6.19 -22.92 -12.04
N GLN A 36 -6.47 -23.32 -13.29
CA GLN A 36 -5.53 -24.10 -14.10
C GLN A 36 -4.21 -23.34 -14.34
N LYS A 37 -4.29 -22.11 -14.87
CA LYS A 37 -3.10 -21.30 -15.16
C LYS A 37 -2.29 -20.97 -13.92
N ASN A 38 -2.97 -20.67 -12.82
CA ASN A 38 -2.33 -20.39 -11.54
C ASN A 38 -1.56 -21.62 -11.05
N LYS A 39 -2.15 -22.83 -11.13
CA LYS A 39 -1.46 -24.06 -10.75
C LYS A 39 -0.25 -24.37 -11.63
N GLU A 40 -0.41 -24.25 -12.95
CA GLU A 40 0.67 -24.46 -13.93
C GLU A 40 1.84 -23.50 -13.67
N LEU A 41 1.55 -22.22 -13.47
CA LEU A 41 2.54 -21.19 -13.15
C LEU A 41 3.23 -21.47 -11.82
N PHE A 42 2.46 -21.84 -10.80
CA PHE A 42 3.00 -22.18 -9.48
C PHE A 42 4.00 -23.34 -9.59
N ASP A 43 3.62 -24.44 -10.25
CA ASP A 43 4.48 -25.61 -10.43
C ASP A 43 5.74 -25.27 -11.22
N GLN A 44 5.61 -24.46 -12.27
CA GLN A 44 6.75 -23.96 -13.04
C GLN A 44 7.72 -23.16 -12.17
N LYS A 45 7.21 -22.24 -11.34
CA LYS A 45 8.01 -21.37 -10.47
C LYS A 45 8.68 -22.14 -9.34
N ILE A 46 7.99 -23.11 -8.74
CA ILE A 46 8.59 -24.02 -7.75
C ILE A 46 9.70 -24.86 -8.38
N LYS A 47 9.49 -25.40 -9.59
CA LYS A 47 10.54 -26.12 -10.32
C LYS A 47 11.74 -25.22 -10.61
N GLN A 48 11.50 -23.98 -11.02
CA GLN A 48 12.57 -23.00 -11.22
C GLN A 48 13.36 -22.76 -9.94
N LEU A 49 12.69 -22.54 -8.80
CA LEU A 49 13.36 -22.35 -7.51
C LEU A 49 14.23 -23.55 -7.12
N LYS A 50 13.72 -24.76 -7.29
CA LYS A 50 14.48 -26.00 -7.01
C LYS A 50 15.69 -26.17 -7.91
N ASN A 51 15.57 -25.81 -9.19
CA ASN A 51 16.72 -25.83 -10.10
C ASN A 51 17.80 -24.82 -9.70
N GLU A 52 17.41 -23.66 -9.16
CA GLU A 52 18.34 -22.59 -8.77
C GLU A 52 19.02 -22.85 -7.41
N TYR A 53 18.30 -23.42 -6.44
CA TYR A 53 18.78 -23.54 -5.05
C TYR A 53 18.84 -24.98 -4.51
N GLY A 54 18.53 -25.98 -5.33
CA GLY A 54 18.45 -27.38 -4.96
C GLY A 54 17.08 -27.80 -4.42
N GLU A 55 16.94 -29.10 -4.14
CA GLU A 55 15.76 -29.64 -3.46
C GLU A 55 15.68 -29.12 -2.01
N GLY A 56 14.47 -28.85 -1.53
CA GLY A 56 14.25 -28.36 -0.17
C GLY A 56 12.86 -27.81 0.05
N ASP A 57 12.65 -27.32 1.27
CA ASP A 57 11.46 -26.59 1.67
C ASP A 57 11.35 -25.28 0.87
N TYR A 58 10.22 -25.08 0.19
CA TYR A 58 10.01 -23.94 -0.71
C TYR A 58 10.07 -22.59 0.01
N LYS A 59 9.68 -22.51 1.29
CA LYS A 59 9.74 -21.28 2.09
C LYS A 59 11.20 -20.90 2.31
N LEU A 60 12.04 -21.88 2.63
CA LEU A 60 13.48 -21.67 2.73
C LEU A 60 14.10 -21.26 1.38
N LEU A 61 13.64 -21.82 0.26
CA LEU A 61 14.13 -21.43 -1.07
C LEU A 61 13.73 -19.99 -1.44
N LEU A 62 12.51 -19.58 -1.09
CA LEU A 62 12.03 -18.21 -1.29
C LEU A 62 12.79 -17.23 -0.39
N ASP A 63 12.99 -17.56 0.89
CA ASP A 63 13.80 -16.75 1.81
C ASP A 63 15.22 -16.55 1.28
N LYS A 64 15.87 -17.62 0.79
CA LYS A 64 17.19 -17.51 0.13
C LYS A 64 17.16 -16.56 -1.06
N LYS A 65 16.11 -16.62 -1.89
CA LYS A 65 15.98 -15.72 -3.04
C LYS A 65 15.82 -14.26 -2.59
N LEU A 66 15.04 -14.00 -1.54
CA LEU A 66 14.90 -12.65 -1.00
C LEU A 66 16.23 -12.11 -0.46
N LEU A 67 17.01 -12.93 0.24
CA LEU A 67 18.32 -12.54 0.73
C LEU A 67 19.30 -12.21 -0.41
N VAL A 68 19.22 -12.93 -1.53
CA VAL A 68 20.02 -12.58 -2.73
C VAL A 68 19.59 -11.22 -3.31
N ILE A 69 18.30 -10.89 -3.30
CA ILE A 69 17.81 -9.56 -3.73
C ILE A 69 18.34 -8.48 -2.77
N GLU A 70 18.22 -8.73 -1.46
CA GLU A 70 18.70 -7.84 -0.41
C GLU A 70 20.20 -7.54 -0.56
N ASP A 71 21.04 -8.57 -0.72
CA ASP A 71 22.49 -8.42 -0.89
C ASP A 71 22.83 -7.60 -2.14
N LYS A 72 22.08 -7.78 -3.23
CA LYS A 72 22.25 -7.04 -4.48
C LYS A 72 21.82 -5.58 -4.34
N LEU A 73 20.73 -5.30 -3.63
CA LEU A 73 20.32 -3.93 -3.29
C LEU A 73 21.38 -3.24 -2.41
N ALA A 74 21.84 -3.90 -1.35
CA ALA A 74 22.90 -3.37 -0.49
C ALA A 74 24.19 -3.07 -1.28
N SER A 75 24.57 -3.98 -2.20
CA SER A 75 25.73 -3.80 -3.08
C SER A 75 25.56 -2.64 -4.06
N TYR A 76 24.34 -2.41 -4.57
CA TYR A 76 24.04 -1.28 -5.47
C TYR A 76 24.37 0.07 -4.83
N PHE A 77 24.10 0.21 -3.53
CA PHE A 77 24.40 1.43 -2.76
C PHE A 77 25.84 1.49 -2.24
N LYS A 78 26.76 0.67 -2.78
CA LYS A 78 28.22 0.79 -2.62
C LYS A 78 28.72 0.89 -1.17
N GLY A 79 28.02 0.26 -0.22
CA GLY A 79 28.39 0.25 1.19
C GLY A 79 27.73 1.32 2.05
N GLN A 80 26.83 2.14 1.50
CA GLN A 80 25.87 2.89 2.32
C GLN A 80 25.06 1.90 3.17
N SER A 81 24.94 2.20 4.44
CA SER A 81 24.22 1.42 5.42
C SER A 81 22.80 1.95 5.56
N ILE A 82 21.80 1.11 5.32
CA ILE A 82 20.40 1.45 5.61
C ILE A 82 20.14 1.66 7.12
N TYR A 83 21.11 1.35 7.96
CA TYR A 83 21.10 1.57 9.41
C TYR A 83 21.77 2.87 9.86
N ASN A 84 22.38 3.61 8.94
CA ASN A 84 22.94 4.93 9.21
C ASN A 84 21.92 5.99 8.80
N LEU A 85 21.64 6.96 9.68
CA LEU A 85 20.62 7.97 9.48
C LEU A 85 20.85 8.80 8.21
N GLU A 86 22.05 9.34 8.01
CA GLU A 86 22.37 10.20 6.87
C GLU A 86 22.35 9.40 5.56
N GLU A 87 22.99 8.23 5.55
CA GLU A 87 23.06 7.37 4.37
C GLU A 87 21.67 6.83 3.97
N GLN A 88 20.82 6.48 4.94
CA GLN A 88 19.44 6.07 4.68
C GLN A 88 18.62 7.22 4.05
N GLN A 89 18.83 8.47 4.50
CA GLN A 89 18.18 9.62 3.88
C GLN A 89 18.66 9.85 2.44
N GLU A 90 19.96 9.66 2.16
CA GLU A 90 20.52 9.73 0.81
C GLU A 90 19.95 8.66 -0.12
N ILE A 91 19.80 7.42 0.37
CA ILE A 91 19.14 6.32 -0.34
C ILE A 91 17.69 6.71 -0.70
N LEU A 92 16.93 7.25 0.25
CA LEU A 92 15.57 7.72 -0.02
C LEU A 92 15.52 8.89 -1.01
N ASN A 93 16.45 9.85 -0.91
CA ASN A 93 16.55 10.96 -1.86
C ASN A 93 16.78 10.44 -3.28
N PHE A 94 17.67 9.46 -3.44
CA PHE A 94 17.91 8.79 -4.70
C PHE A 94 16.62 8.16 -5.23
N ILE A 95 15.94 7.33 -4.43
CA ILE A 95 14.73 6.62 -4.86
C ILE A 95 13.60 7.59 -5.20
N PHE A 96 13.38 8.62 -4.38
CA PHE A 96 12.41 9.65 -4.65
C PHE A 96 12.68 10.40 -5.97
N SER A 97 13.96 10.56 -6.35
CA SER A 97 14.34 11.15 -7.63
C SER A 97 14.04 10.26 -8.84
N ARG A 98 13.92 8.95 -8.63
CA ARG A 98 13.55 7.96 -9.66
C ARG A 98 12.04 7.84 -9.87
N CYS A 99 11.24 8.24 -8.89
CA CYS A 99 9.80 8.20 -9.01
C CYS A 99 9.28 9.08 -10.18
N PRO A 100 8.21 8.65 -10.90
CA PRO A 100 7.77 9.32 -12.13
C PRO A 100 7.41 10.79 -11.96
N LYS A 101 8.09 11.68 -12.69
CA LYS A 101 7.90 13.14 -12.58
C LYS A 101 6.47 13.61 -12.86
N ASN A 102 5.75 12.93 -13.75
CA ASN A 102 4.35 13.24 -14.08
C ASN A 102 3.38 12.94 -12.93
N LEU A 103 3.79 12.12 -11.96
CA LEU A 103 3.03 11.77 -10.75
C LEU A 103 3.49 12.56 -9.51
N LYS A 104 4.53 13.39 -9.64
CA LYS A 104 5.14 14.12 -8.52
C LYS A 104 4.21 15.17 -7.90
N CYS A 105 3.23 15.67 -8.64
CA CYS A 105 2.31 16.68 -8.14
C CYS A 105 0.88 16.13 -8.06
N GLY A 106 0.17 16.48 -6.99
CA GLY A 106 -1.23 16.15 -6.77
C GLY A 106 -1.97 17.31 -6.13
N TYR A 107 -3.28 17.13 -5.94
CA TYR A 107 -4.14 18.12 -5.27
C TYR A 107 -4.23 17.78 -3.79
N PHE A 108 -3.59 18.59 -2.94
CA PHE A 108 -3.38 18.29 -1.51
C PHE A 108 -3.73 19.50 -0.65
N LEU A 109 -3.90 19.26 0.65
CA LEU A 109 -4.16 20.32 1.64
C LEU A 109 -3.09 21.43 1.55
N LYS A 110 -3.53 22.68 1.59
CA LYS A 110 -2.65 23.84 1.63
C LYS A 110 -1.93 24.01 2.95
N GLU A 111 -0.76 24.66 2.92
CA GLU A 111 -0.02 24.98 4.13
C GLU A 111 -0.81 25.95 5.04
N GLU A 112 -1.51 26.96 4.50
CA GLU A 112 -2.34 27.85 5.31
C GLU A 112 -3.52 27.14 5.97
N THR A 113 -4.24 26.30 5.22
CA THR A 113 -5.35 25.51 5.79
C THR A 113 -4.84 24.53 6.85
N ALA A 114 -3.66 23.93 6.64
CA ALA A 114 -3.02 23.09 7.64
C ALA A 114 -2.73 23.86 8.94
N ARG A 115 -2.28 25.12 8.86
CA ARG A 115 -2.06 25.99 10.04
C ARG A 115 -3.36 26.29 10.77
N ASP A 116 -4.44 26.52 10.03
CA ASP A 116 -5.77 26.77 10.60
C ASP A 116 -6.31 25.53 11.32
N ILE A 117 -6.16 24.34 10.71
CA ILE A 117 -6.52 23.06 11.34
C ILE A 117 -5.76 22.88 12.65
N LEU A 118 -4.43 23.09 12.65
CA LEU A 118 -3.60 22.88 13.83
C LEU A 118 -3.83 23.92 14.92
N THR A 119 -4.26 25.12 14.56
CA THR A 119 -4.66 26.15 15.53
C THR A 119 -5.99 25.79 16.20
N LYS A 120 -6.94 25.21 15.44
CA LYS A 120 -8.24 24.74 15.97
C LYS A 120 -8.14 23.39 16.69
N ASN A 121 -7.21 22.53 16.28
CA ASN A 121 -6.99 21.19 16.80
C ASN A 121 -5.52 21.02 17.19
N ARG A 122 -5.17 21.58 18.35
CA ARG A 122 -3.80 21.72 18.83
C ARG A 122 -3.12 20.35 19.04
N PRO A 123 -1.92 20.11 18.47
CA PRO A 123 -1.18 18.87 18.64
C PRO A 123 -0.35 18.88 19.93
N SER A 124 -0.99 18.59 21.07
CA SER A 124 -0.37 18.69 22.40
C SER A 124 0.90 17.86 22.54
N THR A 125 0.91 16.62 22.04
CA THR A 125 2.08 15.74 22.19
C THR A 125 3.28 16.29 21.43
N LEU A 126 3.09 16.80 20.21
CA LEU A 126 4.19 17.42 19.46
C LEU A 126 4.67 18.73 20.08
N LEU A 127 3.78 19.55 20.64
CA LEU A 127 4.18 20.78 21.31
C LEU A 127 5.08 20.50 22.52
N ASP A 128 4.71 19.52 23.34
CA ASP A 128 5.52 19.11 24.49
C ASP A 128 6.86 18.53 24.03
N PHE A 129 6.85 17.66 23.02
CA PHE A 129 8.05 17.06 22.43
C PHE A 129 9.04 18.11 21.91
N TYR A 130 8.54 19.14 21.21
CA TYR A 130 9.34 20.23 20.67
C TYR A 130 9.60 21.38 21.64
N LYS A 131 9.11 21.27 22.90
CA LYS A 131 9.19 22.30 23.94
C LYS A 131 8.64 23.65 23.46
N CYS A 132 7.49 23.64 22.82
CA CYS A 132 6.80 24.81 22.27
C CYS A 132 5.51 25.09 23.04
N GLN A 133 5.26 26.35 23.39
CA GLN A 133 4.04 26.77 24.08
C GLN A 133 2.88 27.07 23.12
N THR A 134 3.18 27.31 21.85
CA THR A 134 2.18 27.70 20.84
C THR A 134 2.40 26.96 19.52
N THR A 135 1.34 26.79 18.73
CA THR A 135 1.46 26.26 17.36
C THR A 135 2.30 27.17 16.49
N GLN A 136 2.28 28.48 16.73
CA GLN A 136 3.13 29.46 16.04
C GLN A 136 4.62 29.22 16.29
N GLU A 137 5.01 28.83 17.50
CA GLU A 137 6.40 28.41 17.78
C GLU A 137 6.75 27.11 17.06
N LEU A 138 5.83 26.14 17.03
CA LEU A 138 6.04 24.87 16.34
C LEU A 138 6.19 25.08 14.82
N PHE A 139 5.41 25.98 14.23
CA PHE A 139 5.49 26.34 12.81
C PHE A 139 6.82 26.98 12.39
N LYS A 140 7.62 27.48 13.35
CA LYS A 140 8.98 27.98 13.07
C LYS A 140 10.01 26.85 12.97
N LYS A 141 9.67 25.63 13.42
CA LYS A 141 10.58 24.48 13.47
C LYS A 141 10.30 23.48 12.37
N ILE A 142 9.02 23.21 12.09
CA ILE A 142 8.56 22.22 11.11
C ILE A 142 7.31 22.75 10.38
N SER A 143 7.09 22.30 9.15
CA SER A 143 5.94 22.74 8.33
C SER A 143 4.60 22.27 8.91
N ALA A 144 3.52 22.98 8.63
CA ALA A 144 2.18 22.59 9.08
C ALA A 144 1.74 21.26 8.46
N ILE A 145 2.12 21.01 7.21
CA ILE A 145 1.93 19.73 6.54
C ILE A 145 2.64 18.59 7.28
N GLU A 146 3.90 18.77 7.65
CA GLU A 146 4.64 17.76 8.41
C GLU A 146 4.02 17.52 9.79
N ILE A 147 3.62 18.58 10.50
CA ILE A 147 2.94 18.47 11.80
C ILE A 147 1.66 17.64 11.68
N ILE A 148 0.75 17.95 10.75
CA ILE A 148 -0.48 17.16 10.55
C ILE A 148 -0.13 15.69 10.29
N THR A 149 0.88 15.44 9.46
CA THR A 149 1.27 14.09 9.04
C THR A 149 1.80 13.28 10.23
N ILE A 150 2.64 13.87 11.08
CA ILE A 150 3.18 13.22 12.29
C ILE A 150 2.09 13.07 13.35
N SER A 151 1.20 14.07 13.51
CA SER A 151 0.11 14.04 14.49
C SER A 151 -0.86 12.86 14.31
N ARG A 152 -0.94 12.27 13.10
CA ARG A 152 -1.69 11.03 12.87
C ARG A 152 -1.20 9.84 13.72
N TYR A 153 0.06 9.88 14.17
CA TYR A 153 0.72 8.83 14.96
C TYR A 153 0.96 9.24 16.40
N THR A 154 1.16 10.54 16.65
CA THR A 154 1.57 11.03 17.97
C THR A 154 0.43 11.58 18.81
N GLU A 155 -0.72 11.93 18.24
CA GLU A 155 -1.83 12.51 19.00
C GLU A 155 -2.93 11.49 19.29
N PHE A 156 -3.57 11.68 20.45
CA PHE A 156 -4.62 10.81 20.98
C PHE A 156 -5.87 10.70 20.09
N PRO A 157 -6.70 9.66 20.26
CA PRO A 157 -7.90 9.43 19.44
C PRO A 157 -8.83 10.64 19.30
N ILE A 158 -9.00 11.42 20.38
CA ILE A 158 -9.83 12.65 20.35
C ILE A 158 -9.31 13.69 19.35
N TRP A 159 -7.98 13.83 19.22
CA TRP A 159 -7.38 14.70 18.21
C TRP A 159 -7.69 14.17 16.80
N GLN A 160 -7.65 12.86 16.60
CA GLN A 160 -7.97 12.23 15.31
C GLN A 160 -9.43 12.44 14.91
N GLU A 161 -10.36 12.35 15.87
CA GLU A 161 -11.78 12.62 15.65
C GLU A 161 -12.03 14.08 15.30
N ASN A 162 -11.43 15.01 16.03
CA ASN A 162 -11.55 16.44 15.75
C ASN A 162 -10.93 16.80 14.40
N TYR A 163 -9.78 16.23 14.06
CA TYR A 163 -9.17 16.38 12.74
C TYR A 163 -10.12 15.96 11.62
N LYS A 164 -10.77 14.80 11.75
CA LYS A 164 -11.76 14.32 10.76
C LYS A 164 -12.96 15.26 10.62
N LYS A 165 -13.48 15.81 11.73
CA LYS A 165 -14.60 16.78 11.73
C LYS A 165 -14.23 18.09 11.04
N ILE A 166 -13.00 18.56 11.20
CA ILE A 166 -12.53 19.78 10.51
C ILE A 166 -12.30 19.46 9.03
N LEU A 167 -11.70 18.31 8.72
CA LEU A 167 -11.46 17.89 7.35
C LEU A 167 -12.76 17.74 6.55
N SER A 168 -13.83 17.20 7.15
CA SER A 168 -15.09 16.90 6.47
C SER A 168 -15.88 18.13 5.99
N VAL A 169 -15.47 19.34 6.36
CA VAL A 169 -16.14 20.58 5.95
C VAL A 169 -15.27 21.44 5.02
N LEU A 170 -14.06 20.98 4.67
CA LEU A 170 -13.19 21.71 3.75
C LEU A 170 -13.75 21.66 2.32
N ASP A 171 -13.49 22.72 1.56
CA ASP A 171 -13.88 22.82 0.16
C ASP A 171 -12.67 22.82 -0.78
N LYS A 172 -12.90 22.95 -2.09
CA LYS A 172 -11.81 22.93 -3.07
C LYS A 172 -10.73 24.01 -2.86
N ASN A 173 -11.07 25.15 -2.25
CA ASN A 173 -10.15 26.27 -2.02
C ASN A 173 -9.18 26.01 -0.87
N ASP A 174 -9.42 24.99 -0.06
CA ASP A 174 -8.54 24.51 1.01
C ASP A 174 -7.41 23.58 0.52
N PHE A 175 -7.43 23.27 -0.77
CA PHE A 175 -6.49 22.38 -1.44
C PHE A 175 -5.78 23.12 -2.58
N GLU A 176 -4.58 22.65 -2.93
CA GLU A 176 -3.78 23.18 -4.02
C GLU A 176 -3.02 22.09 -4.76
N LYS A 177 -2.61 22.41 -5.98
CA LYS A 177 -1.68 21.56 -6.72
C LYS A 177 -0.27 21.79 -6.20
N ARG A 178 0.33 20.78 -5.56
CA ARG A 178 1.72 20.83 -5.11
C ARG A 178 2.41 19.48 -5.20
N ALA A 179 3.73 19.51 -5.05
CA ALA A 179 4.53 18.30 -5.05
C ALA A 179 4.26 17.43 -3.81
N ILE A 180 4.35 16.12 -4.01
CA ILE A 180 4.53 15.15 -2.93
C ILE A 180 5.83 15.50 -2.21
N ALA A 181 5.81 15.41 -0.89
CA ALA A 181 6.98 15.57 -0.05
C ALA A 181 7.16 14.33 0.83
N TYR A 182 8.36 14.14 1.35
CA TYR A 182 8.57 13.19 2.43
C TYR A 182 9.40 13.80 3.55
N SER A 183 9.16 13.36 4.77
CA SER A 183 9.92 13.72 5.96
C SER A 183 10.64 12.47 6.47
N PHE A 184 11.95 12.60 6.70
CA PHE A 184 12.78 11.54 7.25
C PHE A 184 13.10 11.84 8.72
N LEU A 185 12.70 10.94 9.62
CA LEU A 185 12.69 11.15 11.06
C LEU A 185 13.50 10.06 11.77
N ASP A 186 14.35 10.44 12.72
CA ASP A 186 15.04 9.48 13.58
C ASP A 186 14.04 8.74 14.49
N TYR A 187 13.88 7.43 14.28
CA TYR A 187 12.95 6.63 15.05
C TYR A 187 13.23 6.68 16.57
N HIS A 188 14.48 6.64 17.01
CA HIS A 188 14.80 6.65 18.45
C HIS A 188 14.33 7.93 19.12
N LYS A 189 14.44 9.06 18.42
CA LYS A 189 13.97 10.36 18.91
C LYS A 189 12.45 10.40 19.08
N TYR A 190 11.69 9.78 18.15
CA TYR A 190 10.23 9.84 18.13
C TYR A 190 9.53 8.65 18.82
N LYS A 191 10.23 7.54 19.08
CA LYS A 191 9.64 6.28 19.57
C LYS A 191 8.77 6.45 20.83
N SER A 192 9.13 7.36 21.73
CA SER A 192 8.38 7.60 22.97
C SER A 192 7.00 8.23 22.73
N ILE A 193 6.79 8.93 21.61
CA ILE A 193 5.55 9.64 21.32
C ILE A 193 4.68 8.97 20.24
N LEU A 194 5.18 7.95 19.55
CA LEU A 194 4.43 7.24 18.48
C LEU A 194 3.29 6.35 18.99
N ARG A 195 3.18 6.11 20.30
CA ARG A 195 2.23 5.16 20.91
C ARG A 195 0.90 5.79 21.35
N ASN A 196 0.75 7.09 21.18
CA ASN A 196 -0.40 7.82 21.73
C ASN A 196 -1.63 7.77 20.81
N SER A 197 -1.46 7.41 19.54
CA SER A 197 -2.58 7.18 18.63
C SER A 197 -3.07 5.73 18.72
N ASN A 198 -4.38 5.49 18.59
CA ASN A 198 -4.94 4.13 18.40
C ASN A 198 -4.56 3.52 17.02
N GLN A 199 -3.55 4.06 16.33
CA GLN A 199 -3.06 3.46 15.10
C GLN A 199 -2.21 2.24 15.47
N PRO A 200 -2.42 1.09 14.79
CA PRO A 200 -1.52 -0.05 14.98
C PRO A 200 -0.08 0.37 14.71
N ASP A 201 0.86 -0.12 15.52
CA ASP A 201 2.28 0.02 15.24
C ASP A 201 2.53 -0.54 13.84
N LYS A 202 2.95 0.32 12.89
CA LYS A 202 3.37 -0.10 11.56
C LYS A 202 4.81 -0.61 11.67
N PRO A 203 5.05 -1.92 11.60
CA PRO A 203 6.36 -2.46 11.93
C PRO A 203 7.41 -2.09 10.89
N TRP A 204 7.02 -1.83 9.64
CA TRP A 204 7.89 -1.44 8.52
C TRP A 204 8.37 0.02 8.52
N ARG A 205 8.20 0.78 9.60
CA ARG A 205 8.80 2.14 9.80
C ARG A 205 8.47 3.23 8.76
N LEU A 206 7.49 3.01 7.87
CA LEU A 206 6.99 4.05 6.96
C LEU A 206 5.49 4.26 7.11
N SER A 207 5.06 5.47 6.76
CA SER A 207 3.66 5.78 6.53
C SER A 207 3.49 6.96 5.56
N HIS A 208 2.25 7.35 5.32
CA HIS A 208 1.90 8.49 4.48
C HIS A 208 0.57 9.11 4.93
N ASN A 209 0.33 10.32 4.44
CA ASN A 209 -0.93 11.01 4.57
C ASN A 209 -1.34 11.54 3.20
N LYS A 210 -2.33 10.88 2.60
CA LYS A 210 -2.88 11.20 1.28
C LYS A 210 -3.43 12.64 1.23
N VAL A 211 -4.02 13.11 2.32
CA VAL A 211 -4.63 14.46 2.42
C VAL A 211 -3.56 15.54 2.29
N THR A 212 -2.42 15.33 2.95
CA THR A 212 -1.31 16.28 2.95
C THR A 212 -0.25 15.95 1.89
N GLY A 213 -0.44 14.95 1.04
CA GLY A 213 0.54 14.60 0.02
C GLY A 213 1.94 14.30 0.59
N ALA A 214 2.02 13.80 1.82
CA ALA A 214 3.28 13.65 2.54
C ALA A 214 3.53 12.19 2.95
N ILE A 215 4.78 11.74 2.81
CA ILE A 215 5.26 10.43 3.26
C ILE A 215 6.12 10.65 4.52
N ILE A 216 5.98 9.82 5.53
CA ILE A 216 6.85 9.81 6.70
C ILE A 216 7.69 8.53 6.67
N CYS A 217 8.99 8.73 6.80
CA CYS A 217 9.98 7.67 6.84
C CYS A 217 10.68 7.75 8.20
N PHE A 218 10.50 6.74 9.04
CA PHE A 218 11.28 6.61 10.27
C PHE A 218 12.54 5.82 9.99
N SER A 219 13.66 6.22 10.60
CA SER A 219 14.93 5.53 10.41
C SER A 219 14.88 4.08 10.89
N ILE A 220 15.60 3.20 10.19
CA ILE A 220 15.86 1.83 10.66
C ILE A 220 17.17 1.89 11.43
N ASN A 221 17.15 1.54 12.72
CA ASN A 221 18.32 1.72 13.58
C ASN A 221 18.89 0.38 14.11
N ASP A 222 18.20 -0.75 13.88
CA ASP A 222 18.59 -2.06 14.41
C ASP A 222 18.67 -3.11 13.27
N ARG A 223 19.79 -3.84 13.23
CA ARG A 223 20.06 -4.87 12.23
C ARG A 223 19.25 -6.15 12.42
N GLU A 224 18.79 -6.39 13.64
CA GLU A 224 17.99 -7.58 13.95
C GLU A 224 16.50 -7.37 13.68
N GLU A 225 16.10 -6.15 13.33
CA GLU A 225 14.70 -5.78 13.14
C GLU A 225 14.10 -6.35 11.84
N PHE A 226 14.90 -6.44 10.77
CA PHE A 226 14.45 -6.89 9.45
C PHE A 226 15.49 -7.82 8.81
N LYS A 227 15.03 -8.91 8.19
CA LYS A 227 15.90 -9.77 7.36
C LYS A 227 16.22 -9.15 6.01
N THR A 228 15.30 -8.32 5.49
CA THR A 228 15.40 -7.68 4.18
C THR A 228 15.08 -6.18 4.24
N PRO A 229 15.85 -5.39 5.02
CA PRO A 229 15.58 -3.97 5.25
C PRO A 229 15.61 -3.14 3.97
N PHE A 230 16.54 -3.35 3.03
CA PHE A 230 16.54 -2.60 1.78
C PHE A 230 15.30 -2.92 0.96
N LEU A 231 15.03 -4.20 0.74
CA LEU A 231 13.90 -4.61 -0.09
C LEU A 231 12.57 -4.12 0.48
N GLU A 232 12.34 -4.30 1.79
CA GLU A 232 11.12 -3.82 2.46
C GLU A 232 10.99 -2.30 2.38
N TYR A 233 12.00 -1.59 2.86
CA TYR A 233 11.92 -0.14 3.06
C TYR A 233 11.76 0.59 1.71
N LEU A 234 12.46 0.13 0.67
CA LEU A 234 12.34 0.69 -0.67
C LEU A 234 10.99 0.36 -1.32
N ALA A 235 10.52 -0.89 -1.21
CA ALA A 235 9.23 -1.29 -1.77
C ALA A 235 8.08 -0.49 -1.15
N VAL A 236 8.06 -0.36 0.18
CA VAL A 236 7.02 0.39 0.90
C VAL A 236 7.10 1.89 0.57
N PHE A 237 8.30 2.47 0.49
CA PHE A 237 8.47 3.89 0.15
C PHE A 237 7.88 4.21 -1.23
N ILE A 238 8.23 3.40 -2.23
CA ILE A 238 7.75 3.59 -3.60
C ILE A 238 6.23 3.34 -3.68
N HIS A 239 5.73 2.32 -2.98
CA HIS A 239 4.29 2.07 -2.87
C HIS A 239 3.54 3.30 -2.34
N TYR A 240 4.01 3.90 -1.25
CA TYR A 240 3.39 5.11 -0.70
C TYR A 240 3.53 6.34 -1.59
N TYR A 241 4.58 6.42 -2.42
CA TYR A 241 4.67 7.42 -3.46
C TYR A 241 3.52 7.31 -4.46
N PHE A 242 3.30 6.12 -5.04
CA PHE A 242 2.22 5.90 -6.00
C PHE A 242 0.84 6.11 -5.38
N GLU A 243 0.61 5.55 -4.20
CA GLU A 243 -0.67 5.71 -3.50
C GLU A 243 -0.98 7.19 -3.21
N THR A 244 0.01 7.96 -2.76
CA THR A 244 -0.14 9.40 -2.53
C THR A 244 -0.39 10.16 -3.82
N ALA A 245 0.31 9.82 -4.90
CA ALA A 245 0.14 10.44 -6.21
C ALA A 245 -1.26 10.20 -6.79
N TYR A 246 -1.72 8.95 -6.79
CA TYR A 246 -3.05 8.60 -7.31
C TYR A 246 -4.17 9.21 -6.47
N ALA A 247 -4.03 9.25 -5.14
CA ALA A 247 -4.96 9.97 -4.28
C ALA A 247 -5.05 11.46 -4.66
N GLY A 248 -3.90 12.13 -4.86
CA GLY A 248 -3.86 13.54 -5.26
C GLY A 248 -4.49 13.80 -6.64
N GLN A 249 -4.33 12.89 -7.60
CA GLN A 249 -5.02 12.98 -8.90
C GLN A 249 -6.53 12.78 -8.77
N TYR A 250 -6.94 11.81 -7.96
CA TYR A 250 -8.34 11.57 -7.67
C TYR A 250 -8.99 12.79 -7.02
N TYR A 251 -8.35 13.39 -6.01
CA TYR A 251 -8.82 14.63 -5.37
C TYR A 251 -8.97 15.78 -6.36
N GLN A 252 -8.02 15.91 -7.28
CA GLN A 252 -8.12 16.90 -8.36
C GLN A 252 -9.34 16.65 -9.25
N ALA A 253 -9.58 15.40 -9.64
CA ALA A 253 -10.68 15.04 -10.53
C ALA A 253 -12.05 15.31 -9.89
N ILE A 254 -12.23 15.01 -8.61
CA ILE A 254 -13.51 15.19 -7.92
C ILE A 254 -13.76 16.63 -7.45
N ALA A 255 -12.71 17.46 -7.29
CA ALA A 255 -12.82 18.85 -6.84
C ALA A 255 -13.71 19.73 -7.75
N TYR A 256 -13.87 19.36 -9.02
CA TYR A 256 -14.74 20.07 -9.96
C TYR A 256 -16.24 19.76 -9.79
N HIS A 257 -16.57 18.63 -9.18
CA HIS A 257 -17.93 18.10 -9.13
C HIS A 257 -18.49 17.94 -7.72
N GLN A 258 -17.63 17.99 -6.70
CA GLN A 258 -18.01 17.84 -5.29
C GLN A 258 -18.02 19.20 -4.59
N ALA A 259 -19.18 19.61 -4.08
CA ALA A 259 -19.30 20.82 -3.28
C ALA A 259 -18.57 20.69 -1.93
N ASN A 260 -18.57 19.49 -1.34
CA ASN A 260 -17.84 19.16 -0.12
C ASN A 260 -16.68 18.20 -0.44
N LEU A 261 -15.56 18.77 -0.92
CA LEU A 261 -14.36 18.01 -1.24
C LEU A 261 -13.77 17.33 0.00
N GLY A 262 -13.81 18.00 1.15
CA GLY A 262 -13.29 17.50 2.42
C GLY A 262 -13.92 16.18 2.85
N GLN A 263 -15.25 16.05 2.75
CA GLN A 263 -15.93 14.79 3.02
C GLN A 263 -15.54 13.69 2.02
N ALA A 264 -15.46 13.99 0.73
CA ALA A 264 -15.08 13.01 -0.28
C ALA A 264 -13.61 12.53 -0.14
N VAL A 265 -12.72 13.41 0.29
CA VAL A 265 -11.33 13.09 0.68
C VAL A 265 -11.32 12.20 1.91
N LEU A 266 -12.11 12.52 2.95
CA LEU A 266 -12.25 11.70 4.16
C LEU A 266 -12.72 10.28 3.83
N ASP A 267 -13.76 10.17 3.01
CA ASP A 267 -14.33 8.91 2.55
C ASP A 267 -13.29 8.05 1.82
N SER A 268 -12.39 8.66 1.04
CA SER A 268 -11.34 7.97 0.28
C SER A 268 -10.28 7.27 1.14
N PHE A 269 -10.27 7.46 2.45
CA PHE A 269 -9.38 6.72 3.35
C PHE A 269 -10.09 6.14 4.56
N THR A 270 -11.37 6.44 4.80
CA THR A 270 -12.19 5.76 5.82
C THR A 270 -12.92 4.55 5.26
N ASN A 271 -13.34 4.57 3.99
CA ASN A 271 -14.10 3.48 3.37
C ASN A 271 -13.25 2.23 3.10
N HIS A 272 -11.92 2.37 3.10
CA HIS A 272 -10.94 1.29 2.97
C HIS A 272 -10.44 0.72 4.30
N ASN A 273 -10.96 1.19 5.46
CA ASN A 273 -10.45 0.78 6.78
C ASN A 273 -11.07 -0.51 7.33
N ARG A 274 -12.00 -1.15 6.62
CA ARG A 274 -12.47 -2.50 6.95
C ARG A 274 -11.75 -3.56 6.13
N LYS A 275 -10.42 -3.44 6.00
CA LYS A 275 -9.56 -4.44 5.36
C LYS A 275 -9.76 -5.84 5.96
N PHE A 276 -10.18 -5.93 7.24
CA PHE A 276 -10.36 -7.19 7.97
C PHE A 276 -11.68 -7.94 7.71
N ASP A 277 -12.63 -7.37 6.95
CA ASP A 277 -13.79 -8.13 6.45
C ASP A 277 -13.39 -8.84 5.13
N PHE A 278 -12.33 -9.65 5.17
CA PHE A 278 -11.72 -10.38 4.05
C PHE A 278 -12.66 -11.41 3.36
N PHE A 279 -13.90 -11.52 3.81
CA PHE A 279 -14.86 -12.48 3.27
C PHE A 279 -15.72 -11.92 2.12
N GLY A 280 -15.51 -10.66 1.73
CA GLY A 280 -16.11 -10.06 0.53
C GLY A 280 -15.12 -9.98 -0.65
N PRO A 281 -15.54 -10.27 -1.90
CA PRO A 281 -14.74 -9.94 -3.08
C PRO A 281 -14.57 -8.44 -3.20
N ASN A 282 -13.37 -7.98 -2.92
CA ASN A 282 -13.02 -6.58 -2.86
C ASN A 282 -11.88 -6.34 -3.85
N VAL A 283 -12.08 -5.35 -4.73
CA VAL A 283 -11.06 -4.94 -5.67
C VAL A 283 -10.30 -3.77 -5.04
N TYR A 284 -9.10 -4.04 -4.56
CA TYR A 284 -8.33 -3.05 -3.82
C TYR A 284 -7.45 -2.19 -4.72
N SER A 285 -7.43 -0.89 -4.43
CA SER A 285 -6.49 0.04 -5.07
C SER A 285 -5.02 -0.27 -4.73
N GLU A 286 -4.79 -0.94 -3.60
CA GLU A 286 -3.48 -1.40 -3.14
C GLU A 286 -2.75 -2.23 -4.20
N THR A 287 -3.45 -3.15 -4.89
CA THR A 287 -2.85 -3.99 -5.93
C THR A 287 -2.25 -3.15 -7.06
N VAL A 288 -2.87 -2.01 -7.40
CA VAL A 288 -2.36 -1.11 -8.45
C VAL A 288 -1.08 -0.41 -7.96
N TYR A 289 -1.09 0.11 -6.73
CA TYR A 289 0.07 0.82 -6.17
C TYR A 289 1.28 -0.10 -5.98
N TRP A 290 1.06 -1.32 -5.50
CA TRP A 290 2.11 -2.33 -5.38
C TRP A 290 2.67 -2.75 -6.73
N GLN A 291 1.81 -2.95 -7.74
CA GLN A 291 2.28 -3.29 -9.08
C GLN A 291 3.20 -2.19 -9.64
N GLU A 292 2.83 -0.92 -9.49
CA GLU A 292 3.67 0.21 -9.90
C GLU A 292 4.98 0.25 -9.11
N ALA A 293 4.94 -0.01 -7.81
CA ALA A 293 6.14 -0.04 -6.98
C ALA A 293 7.12 -1.14 -7.38
N ILE A 294 6.62 -2.36 -7.59
CA ILE A 294 7.43 -3.49 -8.03
C ILE A 294 7.95 -3.27 -9.47
N ASN A 295 7.17 -2.63 -10.34
CA ASN A 295 7.62 -2.26 -11.68
C ASN A 295 8.80 -1.28 -11.61
N LEU A 296 8.70 -0.22 -10.79
CA LEU A 296 9.77 0.74 -10.62
C LEU A 296 11.02 0.07 -10.03
N LEU A 297 10.87 -0.75 -8.98
CA LEU A 297 12.01 -1.49 -8.41
C LEU A 297 12.72 -2.36 -9.46
N ASN A 298 11.96 -3.09 -10.28
CA ASN A 298 12.53 -3.92 -11.36
C ASN A 298 13.25 -3.07 -12.41
N GLN A 299 12.70 -1.91 -12.77
CA GLN A 299 13.29 -1.01 -13.77
C GLN A 299 14.58 -0.36 -13.27
N GLU A 300 14.63 0.09 -12.01
CA GLU A 300 15.76 0.84 -11.47
C GLU A 300 16.97 -0.05 -11.14
N PHE A 301 16.74 -1.29 -10.68
CA PHE A 301 17.81 -2.15 -10.19
C PHE A 301 18.18 -3.32 -11.11
N ASP A 302 17.32 -3.69 -12.06
CA ASP A 302 17.52 -4.78 -13.01
C ASP A 302 17.98 -6.12 -12.38
N ILE A 303 17.54 -6.43 -11.16
CA ILE A 303 17.94 -7.63 -10.42
C ILE A 303 17.21 -8.87 -10.98
N PRO A 304 17.92 -9.90 -11.50
CA PRO A 304 17.27 -11.08 -12.09
C PRO A 304 16.34 -11.83 -11.12
N GLU A 305 16.71 -11.92 -9.86
CA GLU A 305 15.92 -12.58 -8.81
C GLU A 305 14.64 -11.80 -8.51
N LEU A 306 14.64 -10.47 -8.68
CA LEU A 306 13.44 -9.65 -8.52
C LEU A 306 12.45 -9.91 -9.67
N LYS A 307 12.96 -10.13 -10.90
CA LYS A 307 12.15 -10.47 -12.08
C LYS A 307 11.41 -11.80 -11.92
N PHE A 308 11.88 -12.71 -11.06
CA PHE A 308 11.16 -13.94 -10.73
C PHE A 308 9.72 -13.65 -10.32
N PHE A 309 9.52 -12.57 -9.55
CA PHE A 309 8.25 -12.20 -8.95
C PHE A 309 7.32 -11.38 -9.85
N LYS A 310 7.81 -10.93 -11.01
CA LYS A 310 7.09 -10.00 -11.89
C LYS A 310 5.71 -10.54 -12.32
N ASP A 311 5.65 -11.84 -12.61
CA ASP A 311 4.44 -12.49 -13.11
C ASP A 311 3.75 -13.36 -12.04
N THR A 312 4.18 -13.28 -10.76
CA THR A 312 3.67 -14.14 -9.68
C THR A 312 2.81 -13.39 -8.66
N VAL A 313 2.41 -12.15 -8.97
CA VAL A 313 1.65 -11.28 -8.06
C VAL A 313 0.32 -11.92 -7.62
N TYR A 314 -0.36 -12.63 -8.52
CA TYR A 314 -1.58 -13.40 -8.22
C TYR A 314 -1.32 -14.90 -8.00
N CYS A 315 -0.07 -15.34 -7.98
CA CYS A 315 0.26 -16.75 -8.00
C CYS A 315 0.39 -17.34 -6.60
N GLY A 316 -0.36 -18.42 -6.33
CA GLY A 316 -0.28 -19.15 -5.09
C GLY A 316 -1.03 -20.47 -5.13
N ALA A 317 -0.60 -21.46 -4.36
CA ALA A 317 -1.24 -22.77 -4.33
C ALA A 317 -1.03 -23.49 -3.01
N PHE A 318 -1.88 -24.48 -2.74
CA PHE A 318 -1.67 -25.39 -1.62
C PHE A 318 -0.51 -26.35 -1.90
N SER A 319 0.40 -26.46 -0.94
CA SER A 319 1.38 -27.55 -0.83
C SER A 319 1.07 -28.34 0.44
N GLY A 320 0.47 -29.52 0.26
CA GLY A 320 -0.13 -30.23 1.39
C GLY A 320 -1.32 -29.45 1.94
N VAL A 321 -1.22 -29.00 3.20
CA VAL A 321 -2.28 -28.27 3.90
C VAL A 321 -2.03 -26.75 3.97
N GLU A 322 -0.84 -26.30 3.58
CA GLU A 322 -0.45 -24.89 3.67
C GLU A 322 -0.62 -24.20 2.31
N LEU A 323 -1.26 -23.03 2.34
CA LEU A 323 -1.39 -22.16 1.17
C LEU A 323 -0.15 -21.27 1.06
N ILE A 324 0.48 -21.29 -0.11
CA ILE A 324 1.72 -20.58 -0.37
C ILE A 324 1.46 -19.47 -1.39
N SER A 325 1.72 -18.24 -0.98
CA SER A 325 1.81 -17.10 -1.89
C SER A 325 3.19 -17.01 -2.53
N LEU A 326 3.25 -16.76 -3.83
CA LEU A 326 4.46 -16.34 -4.57
C LEU A 326 4.45 -14.82 -4.85
N ASN A 327 3.59 -14.05 -4.18
CA ASN A 327 3.59 -12.59 -4.25
C ASN A 327 4.81 -12.05 -3.49
N LEU A 328 5.63 -11.22 -4.15
CA LEU A 328 6.85 -10.65 -3.55
C LEU A 328 6.58 -9.95 -2.22
N VAL A 329 5.50 -9.17 -2.18
CA VAL A 329 5.24 -8.31 -1.05
C VAL A 329 4.84 -9.16 0.15
N ASP A 330 3.94 -10.14 -0.03
CA ASP A 330 3.67 -11.18 0.99
C ASP A 330 4.94 -11.87 1.50
N LYS A 331 5.89 -12.18 0.61
CA LYS A 331 7.18 -12.78 0.99
C LYS A 331 8.07 -11.83 1.80
N ILE A 332 8.07 -10.54 1.50
CA ILE A 332 8.78 -9.52 2.30
C ILE A 332 8.23 -9.53 3.74
N TRP A 333 6.90 -9.48 3.91
CA TRP A 333 6.32 -9.54 5.26
C TRP A 333 6.61 -10.88 5.96
N ASP A 334 6.51 -12.02 5.27
CA ASP A 334 6.84 -13.33 5.84
C ASP A 334 8.30 -13.41 6.33
N ALA A 335 9.22 -12.77 5.61
CA ALA A 335 10.64 -12.77 5.96
C ALA A 335 10.94 -11.90 7.19
N ASN A 336 10.30 -10.73 7.28
CA ASN A 336 10.60 -9.70 8.27
C ASN A 336 9.73 -9.79 9.53
N PHE A 337 8.54 -10.38 9.45
CA PHE A 337 7.61 -10.43 10.59
C PHE A 337 7.26 -11.86 10.98
N SER A 338 7.28 -12.12 12.28
CA SER A 338 6.86 -13.41 12.83
C SER A 338 5.34 -13.52 12.82
N GLY A 339 4.81 -14.66 12.38
CA GLY A 339 3.38 -14.90 12.40
C GLY A 339 2.91 -15.96 11.42
N ARG A 340 1.61 -15.94 11.16
CA ARG A 340 1.01 -16.73 10.07
C ARG A 340 1.44 -16.14 8.72
N PRO A 341 1.50 -16.96 7.65
CA PRO A 341 1.82 -16.47 6.32
C PRO A 341 0.93 -15.30 5.91
N PHE A 342 1.56 -14.26 5.37
CA PHE A 342 0.85 -13.18 4.70
C PHE A 342 0.37 -13.68 3.34
N LEU A 343 -0.92 -13.52 3.09
CA LEU A 343 -1.57 -14.02 1.87
C LEU A 343 -2.36 -12.94 1.15
N TYR A 344 -2.56 -11.77 1.78
CA TYR A 344 -3.59 -10.86 1.35
C TYR A 344 -3.27 -10.19 0.01
N HIS A 345 -2.01 -9.84 -0.30
CA HIS A 345 -1.71 -9.24 -1.61
C HIS A 345 -1.89 -10.23 -2.75
N PHE A 346 -1.50 -11.48 -2.53
CA PHE A 346 -1.80 -12.56 -3.45
C PHE A 346 -3.30 -12.72 -3.66
N GLN A 347 -4.09 -12.78 -2.58
CA GLN A 347 -5.53 -12.99 -2.66
C GLN A 347 -6.24 -11.83 -3.36
N GLU A 348 -5.85 -10.58 -3.08
CA GLU A 348 -6.37 -9.40 -3.75
C GLU A 348 -6.03 -9.40 -5.25
N ALA A 349 -4.77 -9.70 -5.60
CA ALA A 349 -4.33 -9.76 -6.99
C ALA A 349 -5.00 -10.91 -7.77
N ALA A 350 -5.19 -12.06 -7.14
CA ALA A 350 -5.89 -13.20 -7.71
C ALA A 350 -7.37 -12.88 -7.93
N TRP A 351 -8.04 -12.26 -6.95
CA TRP A 351 -9.41 -11.79 -7.13
C TRP A 351 -9.53 -10.78 -8.27
N LYS A 352 -8.63 -9.79 -8.33
CA LYS A 352 -8.55 -8.82 -9.44
C LYS A 352 -8.44 -9.56 -10.78
N GLU A 353 -7.51 -10.50 -10.91
CA GLU A 353 -7.28 -11.27 -12.15
C GLU A 353 -8.53 -12.05 -12.57
N ILE A 354 -9.22 -12.71 -11.65
CA ILE A 354 -10.47 -13.42 -11.95
C ILE A 354 -11.56 -12.46 -12.38
N PHE A 355 -11.79 -11.44 -11.57
CA PHE A 355 -12.93 -10.55 -11.72
C PHE A 355 -12.84 -9.74 -13.01
N GLN A 356 -11.65 -9.23 -13.37
CA GLN A 356 -11.45 -8.50 -14.62
C GLN A 356 -11.77 -9.35 -15.87
N LYS A 357 -11.48 -10.65 -15.84
CA LYS A 357 -11.83 -11.56 -16.96
C LYS A 357 -13.33 -11.80 -17.03
N ILE A 358 -14.00 -11.92 -15.89
CA ILE A 358 -15.47 -12.07 -15.83
C ILE A 358 -16.15 -10.84 -16.43
N VAL A 359 -15.72 -9.64 -16.02
CA VAL A 359 -16.30 -8.38 -16.50
C VAL A 359 -15.74 -7.93 -17.86
N LYS A 360 -14.84 -8.73 -18.46
CA LYS A 360 -14.22 -8.51 -19.78
C LYS A 360 -13.56 -7.13 -19.92
N MET A 361 -12.93 -6.65 -18.85
CA MET A 361 -12.12 -5.43 -18.86
C MET A 361 -10.65 -5.78 -19.04
N SER A 362 -9.92 -4.95 -19.81
CA SER A 362 -8.47 -5.01 -19.81
C SER A 362 -7.89 -4.47 -18.51
N ASP A 363 -6.67 -4.87 -18.14
CA ASP A 363 -6.00 -4.42 -16.91
C ASP A 363 -6.00 -2.88 -16.80
N ARG A 364 -5.69 -2.18 -17.90
CA ARG A 364 -5.66 -0.71 -17.94
C ARG A 364 -7.03 -0.07 -17.75
N GLU A 365 -8.09 -0.67 -18.28
CA GLU A 365 -9.45 -0.17 -18.09
C GLU A 365 -9.88 -0.38 -16.64
N PHE A 366 -9.60 -1.56 -16.11
CA PHE A 366 -9.96 -1.94 -14.76
C PHE A 366 -9.24 -1.06 -13.71
N ASP A 367 -7.92 -0.86 -13.85
CA ASP A 367 -7.13 0.03 -12.99
C ASP A 367 -7.63 1.47 -13.04
N ARG A 368 -8.02 1.94 -14.23
CA ARG A 368 -8.62 3.27 -14.38
C ARG A 368 -9.96 3.39 -13.66
N GLU A 369 -10.79 2.36 -13.67
CA GLU A 369 -12.05 2.37 -12.93
C GLU A 369 -11.81 2.41 -11.42
N ILE A 370 -10.84 1.65 -10.90
CA ILE A 370 -10.44 1.72 -9.49
C ILE A 370 -10.02 3.16 -9.13
N MET A 371 -9.12 3.75 -9.91
CA MET A 371 -8.57 5.09 -9.62
C MET A 371 -9.61 6.21 -9.71
N LYS A 372 -10.69 6.03 -10.48
CA LYS A 372 -11.78 7.00 -10.57
C LYS A 372 -12.77 6.92 -9.40
N ASN A 373 -12.74 5.84 -8.62
CA ASN A 373 -13.75 5.55 -7.61
C ASN A 373 -13.12 5.26 -6.24
N LEU A 374 -11.99 5.92 -5.92
CA LEU A 374 -11.27 5.71 -4.66
C LEU A 374 -12.07 6.07 -3.39
N ASN A 375 -13.22 6.73 -3.49
CA ASN A 375 -14.13 6.94 -2.35
C ASN A 375 -15.15 5.83 -2.15
N MET A 376 -15.34 4.92 -3.09
CA MET A 376 -16.30 3.84 -2.93
C MET A 376 -15.77 2.82 -1.94
N ARG A 377 -16.68 2.20 -1.17
CA ARG A 377 -16.34 0.97 -0.44
C ARG A 377 -16.12 -0.14 -1.47
N ASP A 378 -15.25 -1.08 -1.17
CA ASP A 378 -14.85 -2.11 -2.14
C ASP A 378 -16.04 -2.93 -2.70
N LEU A 379 -17.01 -3.30 -1.84
CA LEU A 379 -18.23 -3.98 -2.27
C LEU A 379 -19.10 -3.13 -3.19
N ASP A 380 -19.21 -1.82 -2.92
CA ASP A 380 -19.97 -0.90 -3.77
C ASP A 380 -19.30 -0.73 -5.13
N PHE A 381 -17.96 -0.71 -5.16
CA PHE A 381 -17.18 -0.68 -6.39
C PHE A 381 -17.37 -1.96 -7.21
N THR A 382 -17.28 -3.14 -6.57
CA THR A 382 -17.59 -4.43 -7.22
C THR A 382 -18.98 -4.40 -7.86
N ASP A 383 -20.00 -3.95 -7.13
CA ASP A 383 -21.37 -3.83 -7.64
C ASP A 383 -21.51 -2.82 -8.78
N TYR A 384 -20.81 -1.69 -8.70
CA TYR A 384 -20.74 -0.68 -9.76
C TYR A 384 -20.16 -1.28 -11.04
N VAL A 385 -19.04 -2.02 -10.96
CA VAL A 385 -18.40 -2.65 -12.12
C VAL A 385 -19.32 -3.71 -12.74
N ILE A 386 -19.99 -4.55 -11.93
CA ILE A 386 -20.96 -5.54 -12.41
C ILE A 386 -22.08 -4.85 -13.20
N LYS A 387 -22.72 -3.83 -12.62
CA LYS A 387 -23.80 -3.08 -13.30
C LYS A 387 -23.32 -2.48 -14.61
N LYS A 388 -22.14 -1.84 -14.60
CA LYS A 388 -21.55 -1.23 -15.79
C LYS A 388 -21.26 -2.23 -16.91
N SER A 389 -20.92 -3.46 -16.56
CA SER A 389 -20.50 -4.50 -17.50
C SER A 389 -21.66 -5.29 -18.08
N PHE A 390 -22.73 -5.51 -17.29
CA PHE A 390 -23.82 -6.42 -17.65
C PHE A 390 -25.20 -5.76 -17.80
N ASN A 391 -25.45 -4.57 -17.24
CA ASN A 391 -26.75 -3.89 -17.35
C ASN A 391 -26.76 -2.83 -18.46
N LYS A 392 -26.22 -3.17 -19.65
CA LYS A 392 -26.36 -2.33 -20.84
C LYS A 392 -27.73 -2.49 -21.49
#